data_AF-A0A9E3N4Y0-F1
#
_entry.id   AF-A0A9E3N4Y0-F1
#
_cell.length_a   1.000
_cell.length_b   1.000
_cell.length_c   1.000
_cell.angle_alpha   90.00
_cell.angle_beta   90.00
_cell.angle_gamma   90.00
#
_symmetry.space_group_name_H-M   'P 1'
#
loop_
_entity.id
_entity.type
_entity.pdbx_description
1 polymer ?
#
loop_
_entity_poly.entity_id
_entity_poly.type
_entity_poly.pdbx_seq_one_letter_code
_entity_poly.pdbx_strand_id
1 'polypeptide(L)'
;MTAQAFIFDLSAFPSSGVPADAERLLDEAIEHGLPCALISELPHQQAGEQLRRRFGDTAHHIFSVVLTGADFEARGHKAPYSVVLDQLGVQPDRALAVTTSPRAIAAARSAHIGVRTPKVQVMRKPMRKDVMQATRH
;
A
#
# COMPACT_ATOMS: atom_id res chain seq x y z
N MET A 1 14.00 -6.36 -12.34
CA MET A 1 13.48 -5.04 -12.76
C MET A 1 13.39 -4.18 -11.51
N THR A 2 14.15 -3.09 -11.45
CA THR A 2 14.11 -2.12 -10.34
C THR A 2 12.99 -1.13 -10.62
N ALA A 3 11.99 -1.08 -9.74
CA ALA A 3 10.96 -0.04 -9.81
C ALA A 3 11.62 1.33 -9.55
N GLN A 4 11.23 2.34 -10.31
CA GLN A 4 11.66 3.73 -10.16
C GLN A 4 10.66 4.58 -9.40
N ALA A 5 9.44 4.09 -9.19
CA ALA A 5 8.43 4.72 -8.34
C ALA A 5 7.60 3.68 -7.61
N PHE A 6 7.12 4.05 -6.42
CA PHE A 6 6.22 3.23 -5.64
C PHE A 6 4.90 3.96 -5.41
N ILE A 7 3.81 3.26 -5.70
CA ILE A 7 2.44 3.75 -5.52
C ILE A 7 1.80 2.91 -4.44
N PHE A 8 1.66 3.46 -3.24
CA PHE A 8 1.07 2.76 -2.12
C PHE A 8 -0.42 3.03 -2.00
N ASP A 9 -1.16 2.03 -1.55
CA ASP A 9 -2.56 2.16 -1.19
C ASP A 9 -2.75 2.12 0.32
N LEU A 10 -3.72 2.85 0.87
CA LEU A 10 -4.00 2.81 2.30
C LEU A 10 -4.42 1.42 2.77
N SER A 11 -4.98 0.58 1.89
CA SER A 11 -5.24 -0.84 2.19
C SER A 11 -3.97 -1.65 2.47
N ALA A 12 -2.79 -1.19 2.01
CA ALA A 12 -1.50 -1.80 2.31
C ALA A 12 -1.02 -1.51 3.74
N PHE A 13 -1.60 -0.49 4.39
CA PHE A 13 -1.26 -0.05 5.75
C PHE A 13 -2.45 -0.27 6.70
N PRO A 14 -2.72 -1.53 7.11
CA PRO A 14 -3.79 -1.82 8.05
C PRO A 14 -3.56 -1.10 9.38
N SER A 15 -4.66 -0.64 9.99
CA SER A 15 -4.66 0.01 11.30
C SER A 15 -4.21 -0.90 12.45
N SER A 16 -4.18 -2.21 12.22
CA SER A 16 -3.68 -3.22 13.16
C SER A 16 -2.83 -4.27 12.44
N GLY A 17 -1.73 -4.68 13.07
CA GLY A 17 -0.70 -5.53 12.46
C GLY A 17 0.50 -4.74 11.93
N VAL A 18 1.60 -5.45 11.68
CA VAL A 18 2.81 -4.86 11.08
C VAL A 18 2.77 -5.17 9.58
N PRO A 19 2.48 -4.19 8.70
CA PRO A 19 2.65 -4.36 7.27
C PRO A 19 4.14 -4.32 6.92
N ALA A 20 4.87 -5.34 7.38
CA ALA A 20 6.33 -5.40 7.30
C ALA A 20 6.85 -5.24 5.86
N ASP A 21 6.07 -5.68 4.87
CA ASP A 21 6.45 -5.55 3.46
C ASP A 21 6.21 -4.14 2.90
N ALA A 22 5.11 -3.46 3.27
CA ALA A 22 4.79 -2.14 2.72
C ALA A 22 5.66 -1.05 3.35
N GLU A 23 5.88 -1.11 4.67
CA GLU A 23 6.76 -0.18 5.37
C GLU A 23 8.21 -0.34 4.92
N ARG A 24 8.70 -1.58 4.79
CA ARG A 24 10.05 -1.82 4.29
C ARG A 24 10.25 -1.29 2.87
N LEU A 25 9.27 -1.45 1.98
CA LEU A 25 9.35 -0.89 0.62
C LEU A 25 9.31 0.64 0.64
N LEU A 26 8.57 1.24 1.58
CA LEU A 26 8.54 2.68 1.77
C LEU A 26 9.91 3.19 2.25
N ASP A 27 10.49 2.54 3.25
CA ASP A 27 11.83 2.86 3.76
C ASP A 27 12.88 2.70 2.66
N GLU A 28 12.85 1.60 1.90
CA GLU A 28 13.76 1.35 0.77
C GLU A 28 13.60 2.44 -0.31
N ALA A 29 12.38 2.88 -0.60
CA ALA A 29 12.14 3.97 -1.53
C ALA A 29 12.69 5.30 -1.02
N ILE A 30 12.53 5.61 0.27
CA ILE A 30 13.07 6.81 0.90
C ILE A 30 14.61 6.77 0.90
N GLU A 31 15.22 5.65 1.30
CA GLU A 31 16.67 5.46 1.31
C GLU A 31 17.29 5.60 -0.08
N HIS A 32 16.59 5.15 -1.12
CA HIS A 32 17.02 5.29 -2.51
C HIS A 32 16.57 6.60 -3.19
N GLY A 33 15.84 7.47 -2.49
CA GLY A 33 15.34 8.74 -3.04
C GLY A 33 14.34 8.56 -4.18
N LEU A 34 13.59 7.45 -4.16
CA LEU A 34 12.61 7.12 -5.19
C LEU A 34 11.26 7.81 -4.92
N PRO A 35 10.60 8.35 -5.94
CA PRO A 35 9.29 8.98 -5.80
C PRO A 35 8.25 7.99 -5.26
N CYS A 36 7.59 8.41 -4.20
CA CYS A 36 6.49 7.69 -3.58
C CYS A 36 5.18 8.44 -3.78
N ALA A 37 4.13 7.73 -4.17
CA ALA A 37 2.77 8.24 -4.21
C ALA A 37 1.84 7.39 -3.35
N LEU A 38 0.78 8.01 -2.87
CA LEU A 38 -0.30 7.34 -2.16
C LEU A 38 -1.60 7.50 -2.95
N ILE A 39 -2.31 6.41 -3.15
CA ILE A 39 -3.66 6.39 -3.71
C ILE A 39 -4.60 5.77 -2.69
N SER A 40 -5.81 6.30 -2.54
CA SER A 40 -6.83 5.67 -1.71
C SER A 40 -8.22 5.90 -2.28
N GLU A 41 -9.05 4.84 -2.26
CA GLU A 41 -10.50 4.95 -2.54
C GLU A 41 -11.25 5.68 -1.42
N LEU A 42 -10.64 5.84 -0.23
CA LEU A 42 -11.28 6.50 0.89
C LEU A 42 -11.46 8.00 0.60
N PRO A 43 -12.55 8.61 1.11
CA PRO A 43 -12.75 10.06 1.03
C PRO A 43 -11.59 10.82 1.66
N HIS A 44 -11.30 12.02 1.14
CA HIS A 44 -10.18 12.87 1.55
C HIS A 44 -10.03 13.01 3.07
N GLN A 45 -11.14 13.24 3.79
CA GLN A 45 -11.16 13.36 5.25
C GLN A 45 -10.66 12.08 5.94
N GLN A 46 -11.17 10.92 5.56
CA GLN A 46 -10.81 9.63 6.17
C GLN A 46 -9.38 9.23 5.82
N ALA A 47 -8.98 9.41 4.55
CA ALA A 47 -7.63 9.13 4.10
C ALA A 47 -6.60 10.01 4.84
N GLY A 48 -6.89 11.30 4.97
CA GLY A 48 -6.06 12.26 5.70
C GLY A 48 -5.91 11.91 7.18
N GLU A 49 -7.00 11.54 7.84
CA GLU A 49 -6.93 11.05 9.23
C GLU A 49 -6.07 9.80 9.37
N GLN A 50 -6.23 8.81 8.47
CA GLN A 50 -5.45 7.58 8.54
C GLN A 50 -3.95 7.81 8.28
N LEU A 51 -3.63 8.66 7.30
CA LEU A 51 -2.26 9.13 7.04
C LEU A 51 -1.65 9.78 8.29
N ARG A 52 -2.36 10.75 8.89
CA ARG A 52 -1.89 11.43 10.10
C ARG A 52 -1.75 10.50 11.29
N ARG A 53 -2.65 9.52 11.45
CA ARG A 53 -2.54 8.54 12.54
C ARG A 53 -1.37 7.57 12.33
N ARG A 54 -1.02 7.24 11.09
CA ARG A 54 0.04 6.25 10.80
C ARG A 54 1.42 6.87 10.67
N PHE A 55 1.52 7.94 9.89
CA PHE A 55 2.77 8.61 9.56
C PHE A 55 2.90 9.98 10.25
N GLY A 56 1.83 10.52 10.84
CA GLY A 56 1.88 11.87 11.41
C GLY A 56 2.11 12.91 10.31
N ASP A 57 2.93 13.91 10.63
CA ASP A 57 3.25 15.01 9.72
C ASP A 57 4.29 14.63 8.64
N THR A 58 4.98 13.49 8.79
CA THR A 58 5.96 13.04 7.77
C THR A 58 5.30 12.50 6.51
N ALA A 59 3.99 12.23 6.51
CA ALA A 59 3.24 11.80 5.32
C ALA A 59 3.49 12.73 4.11
N HIS A 60 3.49 14.04 4.34
CA HIS A 60 3.69 15.03 3.27
C HIS A 60 5.14 15.13 2.79
N HIS A 61 6.10 14.65 3.59
CA HIS A 61 7.51 14.58 3.21
C HIS A 61 7.85 13.29 2.46
N ILE A 62 7.13 12.21 2.75
CA ILE A 62 7.35 10.90 2.15
C ILE A 62 6.64 10.79 0.80
N PHE A 63 5.37 11.18 0.73
CA PHE A 63 4.56 11.03 -0.47
C PHE A 63 4.56 12.34 -1.26
N SER A 64 5.15 12.33 -2.45
CA SER A 64 5.13 13.47 -3.37
C SER A 64 3.74 13.73 -3.93
N VAL A 65 2.93 12.68 -4.07
CA VAL A 65 1.57 12.74 -4.60
C VAL A 65 0.65 11.95 -3.68
N VAL A 66 -0.45 12.56 -3.26
CA VAL A 66 -1.51 11.91 -2.48
C VAL A 66 -2.84 12.10 -3.18
N LEU A 67 -3.41 11.00 -3.68
CA LEU A 67 -4.69 10.98 -4.38
C LEU A 67 -5.73 10.24 -3.53
N THR A 68 -6.77 10.94 -3.11
CA THR A 68 -7.84 10.42 -2.25
C THR A 68 -9.17 10.40 -2.99
N GLY A 69 -10.11 9.54 -2.59
CA GLY A 69 -11.39 9.37 -3.29
C GLY A 69 -11.20 8.77 -4.68
N ALA A 70 -10.18 7.93 -4.84
CA ALA A 70 -9.83 7.30 -6.10
C ALA A 70 -10.97 6.40 -6.60
N ASP A 71 -11.43 6.65 -7.81
CA ASP A 71 -12.33 5.73 -8.50
C ASP A 71 -11.51 4.73 -9.32
N PHE A 72 -11.30 3.53 -8.78
CA PHE A 72 -10.58 2.46 -9.47
C PHE A 72 -11.36 1.83 -10.63
N GLU A 73 -12.66 2.13 -10.79
CA GLU A 73 -13.43 1.72 -11.97
C GLU A 73 -13.19 2.65 -13.17
N ALA A 74 -12.68 3.86 -12.93
CA ALA A 74 -12.33 4.80 -13.99
C ALA A 74 -11.17 4.25 -14.86
N ARG A 75 -11.32 4.37 -16.19
CA ARG A 75 -10.34 3.87 -17.17
C ARG A 75 -9.73 4.98 -18.03
N GLY A 76 -8.58 4.69 -18.62
CA GLY A 76 -7.85 5.62 -19.49
C GLY A 76 -7.18 6.75 -18.70
N HIS A 77 -7.10 7.95 -19.28
CA HIS A 77 -6.40 9.10 -18.68
C HIS A 77 -7.02 9.63 -17.38
N LYS A 78 -8.27 9.23 -17.08
CA LYS A 78 -8.96 9.55 -15.82
C LYS A 78 -8.75 8.50 -14.73
N ALA A 79 -8.08 7.39 -15.06
CA ALA A 79 -7.79 6.36 -14.08
C ALA A 79 -6.84 6.94 -13.01
N PRO A 80 -7.07 6.66 -11.72
CA PRO A 80 -6.27 7.22 -10.63
C PRO A 80 -4.77 6.92 -10.79
N TYR A 81 -4.45 5.71 -11.26
CA TYR A 81 -3.08 5.33 -11.57
C TYR A 81 -2.47 6.12 -12.73
N SER A 82 -3.23 6.43 -13.78
CA SER A 82 -2.75 7.24 -14.90
C SER A 82 -2.42 8.66 -14.46
N VAL A 83 -3.27 9.26 -13.62
CA VAL A 83 -3.06 10.60 -13.09
C VAL A 83 -1.81 10.66 -12.22
N VAL A 84 -1.62 9.66 -11.33
CA VAL A 84 -0.44 9.62 -10.46
C VAL A 84 0.84 9.39 -11.25
N LEU A 85 0.84 8.47 -12.23
CA LEU A 85 2.02 8.25 -13.07
C LEU A 85 2.42 9.50 -13.86
N ASP A 86 1.43 10.22 -14.39
CA ASP A 86 1.64 11.48 -15.11
C ASP A 86 2.25 12.55 -14.18
N GLN A 87 1.73 12.69 -12.96
CA GLN A 87 2.29 13.61 -11.96
C GLN A 87 3.68 13.22 -11.47
N LEU A 88 3.96 11.93 -11.36
CA LEU A 88 5.29 11.44 -11.01
C LEU A 88 6.28 11.51 -12.18
N GLY A 89 5.80 11.67 -13.42
CA GLY A 89 6.62 11.61 -14.62
C GLY A 89 7.25 10.23 -14.88
N VAL A 90 6.64 9.15 -14.37
CA VAL A 90 7.18 7.79 -14.43
C VAL A 90 6.33 6.91 -15.33
N GLN A 91 7.00 6.09 -16.15
CA GLN A 91 6.34 5.11 -17.01
C GLN A 91 5.73 3.97 -16.18
N PRO A 92 4.55 3.43 -16.57
CA PRO A 92 3.88 2.36 -15.82
C PRO A 92 4.76 1.12 -15.62
N ASP A 93 5.57 0.74 -16.61
CA ASP A 93 6.51 -0.40 -16.54
C ASP A 93 7.63 -0.22 -15.50
N ARG A 94 7.81 1.01 -15.01
CA ARG A 94 8.80 1.38 -14.00
C ARG A 94 8.17 1.73 -12.65
N ALA A 95 6.86 1.60 -12.51
CA ALA A 95 6.16 1.83 -11.25
C ALA A 95 5.74 0.50 -10.61
N LEU A 96 5.68 0.50 -9.28
CA LEU A 96 5.16 -0.62 -8.50
C LEU A 96 4.01 -0.17 -7.60
N ALA A 97 2.82 -0.71 -7.83
CA ALA A 97 1.65 -0.51 -7.01
C ALA A 97 1.63 -1.50 -5.83
N VAL A 98 1.65 -0.99 -4.61
CA VAL A 98 1.59 -1.76 -3.37
C VAL A 98 0.18 -1.62 -2.78
N THR A 99 -0.64 -2.65 -2.93
CA THR A 99 -2.06 -2.63 -2.50
C THR A 99 -2.53 -4.02 -2.11
N THR A 100 -3.53 -4.10 -1.21
CA THR A 100 -4.24 -5.34 -0.89
C THR A 100 -5.66 -5.37 -1.46
N SER A 101 -6.15 -4.25 -1.99
CA SER A 101 -7.51 -4.14 -2.53
C SER A 101 -7.63 -4.78 -3.92
N PRO A 102 -8.57 -5.73 -4.14
CA PRO A 102 -8.77 -6.37 -5.45
C PRO A 102 -9.03 -5.38 -6.59
N ARG A 103 -9.76 -4.28 -6.31
CA ARG A 103 -10.07 -3.23 -7.28
C ARG A 103 -8.82 -2.48 -7.71
N ALA A 104 -8.00 -2.09 -6.75
CA ALA A 104 -6.73 -1.42 -6.99
C ALA A 104 -5.76 -2.34 -7.77
N ILE A 105 -5.71 -3.64 -7.44
CA ILE A 105 -4.93 -4.64 -8.19
C ILE A 105 -5.39 -4.72 -9.65
N ALA A 106 -6.70 -4.77 -9.90
CA ALA A 106 -7.25 -4.85 -11.25
C ALA A 106 -6.96 -3.57 -12.06
N ALA A 107 -7.09 -2.40 -11.44
CA ALA A 107 -6.80 -1.12 -12.05
C ALA A 107 -5.30 -0.96 -12.38
N ALA A 108 -4.41 -1.32 -11.45
CA ALA A 108 -2.96 -1.28 -11.67
C ALA A 108 -2.52 -2.22 -12.81
N ARG A 109 -3.08 -3.45 -12.85
CA ARG A 109 -2.83 -4.39 -13.96
C ARG A 109 -3.32 -3.86 -15.31
N SER A 110 -4.48 -3.23 -15.33
CA SER A 110 -5.02 -2.60 -16.54
C SER A 110 -4.13 -1.45 -17.03
N ALA A 111 -3.47 -0.75 -16.10
CA ALA A 111 -2.49 0.29 -16.37
C ALA A 111 -1.07 -0.24 -16.66
N HIS A 112 -0.86 -1.56 -16.75
CA HIS A 112 0.44 -2.20 -16.99
C HIS A 112 1.49 -1.90 -15.89
N ILE A 113 1.02 -1.62 -14.67
CA ILE A 113 1.87 -1.35 -13.51
C ILE A 113 2.16 -2.67 -12.79
N GLY A 114 3.39 -2.85 -12.32
CA GLY A 114 3.74 -3.98 -11.47
C GLY A 114 2.94 -3.94 -10.16
N VAL A 115 2.34 -5.04 -9.74
CA VAL A 115 1.55 -5.08 -8.50
C VAL A 115 2.23 -5.94 -7.44
N ARG A 116 2.38 -5.41 -6.23
CA ARG A 116 2.88 -6.14 -5.07
C ARG A 116 1.86 -6.10 -3.94
N THR A 117 1.33 -7.26 -3.61
CA THR A 117 0.43 -7.42 -2.46
C THR A 117 1.26 -7.70 -1.21
N PRO A 118 1.33 -6.77 -0.24
CA PRO A 118 2.07 -7.02 0.99
C PRO A 118 1.43 -8.18 1.76
N LYS A 119 2.27 -9.09 2.28
CA LYS A 119 1.76 -10.16 3.15
C LYS A 119 1.48 -9.56 4.52
N VAL A 120 0.21 -9.50 4.92
CA VAL A 120 -0.12 -9.22 6.33
C VAL A 120 0.32 -10.44 7.14
N GLN A 121 1.39 -10.31 7.92
CA GLN A 121 1.70 -11.30 8.95
C GLN A 121 0.64 -11.18 10.04
N VAL A 122 -0.39 -12.02 9.94
CA VAL A 122 -1.34 -12.20 11.04
C VAL A 122 -0.56 -12.87 12.17
N MET A 123 -0.26 -12.11 13.22
CA MET A 123 0.32 -12.64 14.44
C MET A 123 -0.69 -13.61 15.06
N ARG A 124 -0.61 -14.89 14.68
CA ARG A 124 -1.36 -15.97 15.34
C ARG A 124 -0.84 -16.03 16.77
N LYS A 125 -1.60 -15.47 17.71
CA LYS A 125 -1.40 -15.64 19.14
C LYS A 125 -1.24 -17.15 19.40
N PRO A 126 -0.12 -17.66 19.93
CA PRO A 126 0.01 -19.08 20.18
C PRO A 126 -1.00 -19.46 21.26
N MET A 127 -2.05 -20.17 20.85
CA MET A 127 -3.03 -20.76 21.76
C MET A 127 -2.30 -21.85 22.54
N ARG A 128 -2.04 -21.59 23.83
CA ARG A 128 -1.51 -22.59 24.76
C ARG A 128 -2.43 -23.80 24.73
N LYS A 129 -1.96 -24.92 24.19
CA LYS A 129 -2.60 -26.22 24.38
C LYS A 129 -2.25 -26.68 25.78
N ASP A 130 -3.18 -26.51 26.71
CA ASP A 130 -3.16 -27.23 27.99
C ASP A 130 -3.19 -28.73 27.67
N VAL A 131 -2.07 -29.40 27.95
CA VAL A 131 -1.94 -30.85 27.82
C VAL A 131 -2.60 -31.46 29.05
N MET A 132 -3.83 -31.94 28.91
CA MET A 132 -4.36 -32.97 29.79
C MET A 132 -3.54 -34.24 29.61
N GLN A 133 -2.62 -34.52 30.54
CA GLN A 133 -2.12 -35.88 30.73
C GLN A 133 -3.12 -36.64 31.59
N ALA A 134 -3.88 -37.52 30.94
CA ALA A 134 -4.59 -38.59 31.59
C ALA A 134 -3.57 -39.63 32.08
N THR A 135 -3.30 -39.63 33.39
CA THR A 135 -2.53 -40.70 34.03
C THR A 135 -3.45 -41.91 34.20
N ARG A 136 -3.24 -42.92 33.35
CA ARG A 136 -3.60 -44.31 33.70
C ARG A 136 -2.44 -44.88 34.50
N HIS A 137 -2.68 -45.28 35.74
CA HIS A 137 -2.15 -46.48 36.37
C HIS A 137 -2.92 -46.78 37.65
#